data_AF-A0A4R8QXD2-F1
#
_entry.id   AF-A0A4R8QXD2-F1
#
_cell.length_a   1.000
_cell.length_b   1.000
_cell.length_c   1.000
_cell.angle_alpha   90.00
_cell.angle_beta   90.00
_cell.angle_gamma   90.00
#
_symmetry.space_group_name_H-M   'P 1'
#
loop_
_entity.id
_entity.type
_entity.pdbx_description
1 polymer ?
#
loop_
_entity_poly.entity_id
_entity_poly.type
_entity_poly.pdbx_seq_one_letter_code
_entity_poly.pdbx_strand_id
1 'polypeptide(L)'
;MTTHTSNVRQIRSDLWETRTDRPPPGLTTHACLWTRPAGNVLFYSPATEADFEAIAELGGVAHQYRSHRDEAGPMLAVVKQRFGSTASR
;
A
#
# COMPACT_ATOMS: atom_id res chain seq x y z
N MET A 1 -9.85 24.46 6.36
CA MET A 1 -10.28 23.19 5.74
C MET A 1 -9.28 22.12 6.15
N THR A 2 -9.61 21.28 7.13
CA THR A 2 -8.77 20.17 7.57
C THR A 2 -9.41 18.88 7.08
N THR A 3 -8.98 18.42 5.91
CA THR A 3 -9.36 17.11 5.39
C THR A 3 -8.79 16.04 6.31
N HIS A 4 -9.65 15.16 6.81
CA HIS A 4 -9.25 14.02 7.63
C HIS A 4 -8.59 12.97 6.72
N THR A 5 -7.29 13.14 6.45
CA THR A 5 -6.45 12.17 5.74
C THR A 5 -6.05 11.06 6.69
N SER A 6 -6.87 10.04 6.86
CA SER A 6 -6.38 8.76 7.39
C SER A 6 -7.23 7.62 6.87
N ASN A 7 -7.02 7.27 5.59
CA ASN A 7 -7.54 6.02 5.02
C ASN A 7 -6.69 4.79 5.41
N VAL A 8 -5.62 5.00 6.19
CA VAL A 8 -4.75 3.96 6.73
C VAL A 8 -4.88 3.89 8.26
N ARG A 9 -4.75 2.69 8.82
CA ARG A 9 -4.82 2.42 10.26
C ARG A 9 -3.46 1.96 10.77
N GLN A 10 -2.95 2.61 11.81
CA GLN A 10 -1.74 2.14 12.48
C GLN A 10 -2.05 0.88 13.31
N ILE A 11 -1.28 -0.19 13.10
CA ILE A 11 -1.40 -1.45 13.85
C ILE A 11 -0.17 -1.74 14.72
N ARG A 12 0.98 -1.13 14.41
CA ARG A 12 2.19 -1.06 15.25
C ARG A 12 2.90 0.27 14.98
N SER A 13 3.84 0.67 15.84
CA SER A 13 4.58 1.93 15.72
C SER A 13 5.17 2.19 14.32
N ASP A 14 5.57 1.12 13.62
CA ASP A 14 6.16 1.13 12.29
C ASP A 14 5.28 0.45 11.23
N LEU A 15 4.05 0.06 11.55
CA LEU A 15 3.23 -0.76 10.66
C LEU A 15 1.81 -0.21 10.54
N TRP A 16 1.39 -0.03 9.29
CA TRP A 16 0.11 0.54 8.91
C TRP A 16 -0.62 -0.40 7.96
N GLU A 17 -1.94 -0.37 8.01
CA GLU A 17 -2.83 -1.18 7.18
C GLU A 17 -3.74 -0.26 6.38
N THR A 18 -3.91 -0.51 5.08
CA THR A 18 -4.85 0.23 4.24
C THR A 18 -6.30 -0.17 4.54
N ARG A 19 -7.25 0.54 3.95
CA ARG A 19 -8.63 0.07 3.95
C ARG A 19 -8.71 -1.36 3.42
N THR A 20 -9.63 -2.13 4.01
CA THR A 20 -10.05 -3.41 3.45
C THR A 20 -10.90 -3.18 2.22
N ASP A 21 -10.40 -3.59 1.06
CA ASP A 21 -11.17 -3.64 -0.18
C ASP A 21 -11.76 -5.06 -0.37
N ARG A 22 -13.00 -5.12 -0.89
CA ARG A 22 -13.73 -6.38 -1.15
C ARG A 22 -14.25 -6.43 -2.59
N PRO A 23 -13.37 -6.53 -3.61
CA PRO A 23 -13.81 -6.71 -4.98
C PRO A 23 -14.56 -8.04 -5.17
N PRO A 24 -15.66 -8.07 -5.95
CA PRO A 24 -16.31 -9.32 -6.33
C PRO A 24 -15.39 -10.22 -7.20
N PRO A 25 -15.42 -11.55 -7.08
CA PRO A 25 -16.20 -12.36 -6.15
C PRO A 25 -15.34 -12.82 -4.95
N GLY A 26 -15.32 -12.02 -3.88
CA GLY A 26 -15.01 -12.53 -2.53
C GLY A 26 -13.55 -12.44 -2.06
N LEU A 27 -12.66 -11.80 -2.80
CA LEU A 27 -11.32 -11.54 -2.29
C LEU A 27 -11.37 -10.33 -1.34
N THR A 28 -10.99 -10.53 -0.09
CA THR A 28 -10.78 -9.44 0.87
C THR A 28 -9.30 -9.12 0.89
N THR A 29 -8.91 -7.93 0.42
CA THR A 29 -7.51 -7.51 0.40
C THR A 29 -7.34 -6.23 1.20
N HIS A 30 -6.35 -6.20 2.08
CA HIS A 30 -5.77 -4.98 2.61
C HIS A 30 -4.26 -5.08 2.41
N ALA A 31 -3.63 -3.95 2.11
CA ALA A 31 -2.19 -3.87 2.04
C ALA A 31 -1.64 -3.39 3.38
N CYS A 32 -0.39 -3.78 3.66
CA CYS A 32 0.31 -3.29 4.85
C CYS A 32 1.53 -2.46 4.41
N LEU A 33 1.71 -1.30 5.02
CA LEU A 33 2.88 -0.45 4.84
C LEU A 33 3.77 -0.54 6.09
N TRP A 34 4.96 -1.11 5.92
CA TRP A 34 6.00 -1.14 6.94
C TRP A 34 6.94 0.04 6.74
N THR A 35 6.93 0.99 7.67
CA THR A 35 7.76 2.19 7.63
C THR A 35 9.14 1.92 8.23
N ARG A 36 10.19 2.33 7.51
CA ARG A 36 11.57 2.05 7.92
C ARG A 36 12.51 3.15 7.43
N PRO A 37 13.63 3.41 8.14
CA PRO A 37 14.63 4.39 7.68
C PRO A 37 15.22 4.10 6.29
N ALA A 38 15.28 2.82 5.90
CA ALA A 38 15.81 2.39 4.60
C ALA A 38 14.80 2.50 3.45
N GLY A 39 13.59 2.99 3.71
CA GLY A 39 12.50 3.05 2.76
C GLY A 39 11.35 2.11 3.11
N ASN A 40 10.14 2.57 2.87
CA ASN A 40 8.92 1.86 3.23
C ASN A 40 8.70 0.65 2.32
N VAL A 41 8.19 -0.43 2.90
CA VAL A 41 7.83 -1.67 2.18
C VAL A 41 6.32 -1.83 2.18
N LEU A 42 5.74 -1.96 1.00
CA LEU A 42 4.33 -2.29 0.81
C LEU A 42 4.18 -3.79 0.60
N PHE A 43 3.38 -4.43 1.46
CA PHE A 43 2.98 -5.83 1.36
C PHE A 43 1.57 -5.89 0.79
N TYR A 44 1.38 -6.73 -0.24
CA TYR A 44 0.16 -6.77 -1.06
C TYR A 44 -0.12 -5.43 -1.76
N SER A 45 -1.04 -5.41 -2.71
CA SER A 45 -1.43 -4.18 -3.41
C SER A 45 -2.79 -3.70 -2.90
N PRO A 46 -2.97 -2.37 -2.67
CA PRO A 46 -4.29 -1.78 -2.56
C PRO A 46 -5.12 -2.11 -3.81
N ALA A 47 -6.46 -2.12 -3.69
CA ALA A 47 -7.30 -2.33 -4.87
C ALA A 47 -7.51 -1.03 -5.67
N THR A 48 -7.32 0.13 -5.03
CA THR A 48 -7.51 1.47 -5.60
C THR A 48 -6.47 2.46 -5.09
N GLU A 49 -6.44 3.66 -5.68
CA GLU A 49 -5.56 4.75 -5.26
C GLU A 49 -6.04 5.51 -4.01
N ALA A 50 -7.16 5.10 -3.40
CA ALA A 50 -7.81 5.83 -2.31
C ALA A 50 -6.91 6.06 -1.07
N ASP A 51 -5.93 5.19 -0.86
CA ASP A 51 -4.99 5.26 0.27
C ASP A 51 -3.69 6.02 -0.07
N PHE A 52 -3.47 6.38 -1.34
CA PHE A 52 -2.16 6.85 -1.81
C PHE A 52 -1.71 8.15 -1.17
N GLU A 53 -2.63 9.05 -0.85
CA GLU A 53 -2.25 10.31 -0.19
C GLU A 53 -1.76 10.07 1.23
N ALA A 54 -2.47 9.23 2.00
CA ALA A 54 -2.02 8.85 3.34
C ALA A 54 -0.70 8.06 3.30
N ILE A 55 -0.50 7.21 2.30
CA ILE A 55 0.77 6.51 2.07
C ILE A 55 1.89 7.51 1.72
N ALA A 56 1.60 8.56 0.95
CA ALA A 56 2.56 9.61 0.61
C ALA A 56 2.99 10.41 1.85
N GLU A 57 2.03 10.78 2.72
CA GLU A 57 2.29 11.45 4.00
C GLU A 57 3.19 10.60 4.92
N LEU A 58 3.12 9.27 4.82
CA LEU A 58 3.96 8.32 5.56
C LEU A 58 5.34 8.08 4.90
N GLY A 59 5.70 8.82 3.84
CA GLY A 59 6.98 8.70 3.14
C GLY A 59 6.95 7.84 1.87
N GLY A 60 5.77 7.49 1.37
CA GLY A 60 5.59 6.77 0.11
C GLY A 60 5.97 5.29 0.18
N VAL A 61 6.31 4.70 -0.97
CA VAL A 61 6.66 3.27 -1.12
C VAL A 61 7.99 3.15 -1.85
N ALA A 62 9.00 2.58 -1.18
CA ALA A 62 10.30 2.30 -1.79
C ALA A 62 10.33 0.90 -2.42
N HIS A 63 9.72 -0.08 -1.74
CA HIS A 63 9.72 -1.48 -2.15
C HIS A 63 8.32 -2.09 -2.09
N GLN A 64 8.01 -2.95 -3.05
CA GLN A 64 6.82 -3.80 -3.02
C GLN A 64 7.23 -5.26 -2.83
N TYR A 65 6.76 -5.87 -1.75
CA TYR A 65 6.92 -7.29 -1.46
C TYR A 65 5.66 -8.05 -1.87
N ARG A 66 5.84 -9.17 -2.57
CA ARG A 66 4.76 -10.01 -3.09
C ARG A 66 4.98 -11.44 -2.62
N SER A 67 3.98 -12.00 -1.97
CA SER A 67 4.07 -13.39 -1.50
C SER A 67 3.76 -14.38 -2.62
N HIS A 68 2.88 -13.99 -3.57
CA HIS A 68 2.46 -14.84 -4.68
C HIS A 68 2.58 -14.13 -6.03
N ARG A 69 2.64 -14.94 -7.11
CA ARG A 69 2.84 -14.44 -8.47
C ARG A 69 1.58 -13.81 -9.07
N ASP A 70 0.42 -14.27 -8.67
CA ASP A 70 -0.91 -13.79 -9.06
C ASP A 70 -1.27 -12.43 -8.43
N GLU A 71 -0.52 -11.97 -7.43
CA GLU A 71 -0.60 -10.60 -6.89
C GLU A 71 -0.07 -9.53 -7.87
N ALA A 72 0.41 -9.93 -9.05
CA ALA A 72 0.86 -9.04 -10.11
C ALA A 72 -0.29 -8.43 -10.94
N GLY A 73 -1.06 -7.54 -10.30
CA GLY A 73 -2.15 -6.79 -10.95
C GLY A 73 -1.72 -5.42 -11.51
N PRO A 74 -2.61 -4.74 -12.27
CA PRO A 74 -2.36 -3.41 -12.83
C PRO A 74 -1.92 -2.38 -11.80
N MET A 75 -2.41 -2.50 -10.56
CA MET A 75 -2.12 -1.56 -9.49
C MET A 75 -0.62 -1.52 -9.11
N LEU A 76 0.15 -2.57 -9.36
CA LEU A 76 1.60 -2.54 -9.18
C LEU A 76 2.28 -1.46 -10.04
N ALA A 77 1.82 -1.31 -11.29
CA ALA A 77 2.35 -0.31 -12.20
C ALA A 77 1.97 1.11 -11.75
N VAL A 78 0.75 1.28 -11.23
CA VAL A 78 0.27 2.56 -10.69
C VAL A 78 1.07 2.95 -9.43
N VAL A 79 1.29 2.03 -8.49
CA VAL A 79 2.14 2.26 -7.30
C VAL A 79 3.57 2.61 -7.73
N LYS A 80 4.13 1.91 -8.73
CA LYS A 80 5.45 2.24 -9.28
C LYS A 80 5.48 3.62 -9.92
N GLN A 81 4.46 4.01 -10.68
CA GLN A 81 4.36 5.32 -11.30
C GLN A 81 4.22 6.44 -10.26
N ARG A 82 3.42 6.23 -9.20
CA ARG A 82 3.16 7.23 -8.17
C ARG A 82 4.35 7.46 -7.24
N PHE A 83 5.07 6.39 -6.86
CA PHE A 83 6.08 6.43 -5.79
C PHE A 83 7.51 6.11 -6.25
N GLY A 84 7.71 5.71 -7.51
CA GLY A 84 9.03 5.28 -7.99
C GLY A 84 9.50 3.95 -7.39
N SER A 85 8.57 3.16 -6.85
CA SER A 85 8.90 1.93 -6.11
C SER A 85 9.59 0.86 -6.96
N THR A 86 10.44 0.06 -6.31
CA THR A 86 11.03 -1.14 -6.90
C THR A 86 10.24 -2.38 -6.44
N ALA A 87 9.98 -3.31 -7.35
CA ALA A 87 9.30 -4.56 -7.01
C ALA A 87 10.33 -5.64 -6.70
N SER A 88 10.32 -6.17 -5.48
CA SER A 88 11.08 -7.37 -5.12
C SER A 88 10.17 -8.62 -5.20
N ARG A 89 10.79 -9.80 -5.14
CA ARG A 89 10.12 -11.08 -4.92
C ARG A 89 10.37 -11.54 -3.50
#